data_AF-B8IWF3-F1
#
_entry.id   AF-B8IWF3-F1
#
_cell.length_a   1.000
_cell.length_b   1.000
_cell.length_c   1.000
_cell.angle_alpha   90.00
_cell.angle_beta   90.00
_cell.angle_gamma   90.00
#
_symmetry.space_group_name_H-M   'P 1'
#
loop_
_entity.id
_entity.type
_entity.pdbx_description
1 polymer ?
#
loop_
_entity_poly.entity_id
_entity_poly.type
_entity_poly.pdbx_seq_one_letter_code
_entity_poly.pdbx_strand_id
1 'polypeptide(L)'
;MVSSRHRLSACAAALVALVAAADAGERYGIGRPATQAEIAAWDIDIDRDGRKLPPGRGSVAHGREVFDTQCASCHGERGEGGIGDRLVGGQGSLASGKPVKTVGSFWPYAPTLFDYIRRAMPLNAPQSLSDDDVYAVSAYILKLNGLVPDDAVLDPASLARIRMPNRDGFVPDPRPDVHRSNASK
;
A
#
# COMPACT_ATOMS: atom_id res chain seq x y z
N MET A 1 -61.61 16.55 37.39
CA MET A 1 -61.74 15.39 38.29
C MET A 1 -62.10 14.22 37.39
N VAL A 2 -61.33 13.14 37.18
CA VAL A 2 -60.40 12.34 38.00
C VAL A 2 -59.36 11.74 37.03
N SER A 3 -58.09 12.12 37.10
CA SER A 3 -56.93 11.30 37.57
C SER A 3 -56.92 9.82 37.15
N SER A 4 -56.01 9.44 36.25
CA SER A 4 -55.15 8.26 36.49
C SER A 4 -53.88 8.32 35.65
N ARG A 5 -52.76 8.09 36.32
CA ARG A 5 -51.39 8.03 35.80
C ARG A 5 -51.06 6.56 35.53
N HIS A 6 -50.53 6.21 34.36
CA HIS A 6 -49.66 5.04 34.23
C HIS A 6 -48.37 5.41 33.49
N ARG A 7 -47.27 5.07 34.16
CA ARG A 7 -45.87 5.24 33.79
C ARG A 7 -45.38 4.00 33.03
N LEU A 8 -44.21 4.14 32.40
CA LEU A 8 -43.24 3.10 32.00
C LEU A 8 -43.66 2.28 30.76
N SER A 9 -42.79 1.88 29.83
CA SER A 9 -41.34 1.86 29.79
C SER A 9 -40.89 1.75 28.32
N ALA A 10 -39.74 2.32 28.00
CA ALA A 10 -39.03 2.10 26.75
C ALA A 10 -38.61 0.63 26.59
N CYS A 11 -38.93 0.00 25.46
CA CYS A 11 -38.32 -1.25 25.03
C CYS A 11 -37.25 -0.93 23.98
N ALA A 12 -36.03 -0.68 24.44
CA ALA A 12 -34.84 -0.76 23.61
C ALA A 12 -34.55 -2.25 23.35
N ALA A 13 -34.86 -2.72 22.13
CA ALA A 13 -34.45 -4.06 21.69
C ALA A 13 -32.95 -4.03 21.37
N ALA A 14 -32.13 -4.46 22.32
CA ALA A 14 -30.72 -4.74 22.06
C ALA A 14 -30.62 -6.05 21.26
N LEU A 15 -30.36 -5.96 19.95
CA LEU A 15 -29.88 -7.10 19.18
C LEU A 15 -28.46 -7.43 19.65
N VAL A 16 -28.34 -8.43 20.51
CA VAL A 16 -27.05 -9.07 20.80
C VAL A 16 -26.72 -9.95 19.60
N ALA A 17 -25.83 -9.48 18.73
CA ALA A 17 -25.21 -10.32 17.72
C ALA A 17 -24.21 -11.25 18.42
N LEU A 18 -24.55 -12.53 18.56
CA LEU A 18 -23.58 -13.57 18.90
C LEU A 18 -22.58 -13.67 17.75
N VAL A 19 -21.38 -13.14 17.95
CA VAL A 19 -20.23 -13.44 17.08
C VAL A 19 -19.66 -14.77 17.57
N ALA A 20 -20.04 -15.87 16.92
CA ALA A 20 -19.37 -17.14 17.12
C ALA A 20 -17.98 -17.05 16.46
N ALA A 21 -16.95 -16.86 17.28
CA ALA A 21 -15.57 -17.05 16.81
C ALA A 21 -15.39 -18.54 16.50
N ALA A 22 -15.08 -18.87 15.25
CA ALA A 22 -14.74 -20.23 14.86
C ALA A 22 -13.46 -20.66 15.58
N ASP A 23 -13.57 -21.65 16.48
CA ASP A 23 -12.43 -22.17 17.25
C ASP A 23 -11.61 -23.15 16.40
N ALA A 24 -10.63 -22.62 15.67
CA ALA A 24 -9.70 -23.42 14.89
C ALA A 24 -8.68 -24.18 15.78
N GLY A 25 -8.61 -23.88 17.08
CA GLY A 25 -7.64 -24.47 18.01
C GLY A 25 -7.94 -25.92 18.40
N GLU A 26 -9.19 -26.38 18.24
CA GLU A 26 -9.61 -27.63 18.87
C GLU A 26 -9.17 -28.92 18.15
N ARG A 27 -8.89 -28.89 16.83
CA ARG A 27 -8.64 -30.14 16.08
C ARG A 27 -7.33 -30.84 16.47
N TYR A 28 -6.30 -30.05 16.77
CA TYR A 28 -4.96 -30.55 17.12
C TYR A 28 -4.39 -29.93 18.41
N GLY A 29 -5.10 -28.97 19.04
CA GLY A 29 -4.63 -28.30 20.26
C GLY A 29 -3.40 -27.41 20.07
N ILE A 30 -3.12 -26.95 18.85
CA ILE A 30 -1.96 -26.10 18.54
C ILE A 30 -2.44 -24.67 18.24
N GLY A 31 -1.83 -23.70 18.93
CA GLY A 31 -2.08 -22.27 18.72
C GLY A 31 -3.32 -21.75 19.45
N ARG A 32 -3.66 -20.49 19.18
CA ARG A 32 -4.88 -19.81 19.65
C ARG A 32 -5.37 -18.84 18.57
N PRO A 33 -6.64 -18.43 18.58
CA PRO A 33 -7.09 -17.32 17.76
C PRO A 33 -6.23 -16.06 17.97
N ALA A 34 -5.85 -15.42 16.87
CA ALA A 34 -5.20 -14.11 16.92
C ALA A 34 -6.21 -13.06 17.39
N THR A 35 -5.78 -12.19 18.30
CA THR A 35 -6.58 -11.05 18.73
C THR A 35 -6.67 -10.02 17.61
N GLN A 36 -7.70 -9.17 17.65
CA GLN A 36 -7.84 -8.10 16.67
C GLN A 36 -6.64 -7.14 16.68
N ALA A 37 -6.01 -6.93 17.84
CA ALA A 37 -4.82 -6.10 17.97
C ALA A 37 -3.60 -6.74 17.29
N GLU A 38 -3.41 -8.06 17.41
CA GLU A 38 -2.35 -8.78 16.71
C GLU A 38 -2.53 -8.74 15.21
N ILE A 39 -3.77 -8.94 14.74
CA ILE A 39 -4.11 -8.83 13.32
C ILE A 39 -3.82 -7.41 12.84
N ALA A 40 -4.32 -6.37 13.51
CA ALA A 40 -4.13 -4.98 13.10
C ALA A 40 -2.64 -4.55 13.07
N ALA A 41 -1.81 -5.10 13.96
CA ALA A 41 -0.39 -4.82 13.97
C ALA A 41 0.39 -5.47 12.82
N TRP A 42 -0.13 -6.56 12.22
CA TRP A 42 0.56 -7.33 11.19
C TRP A 42 -0.06 -7.14 9.79
N ASP A 43 -1.39 -7.06 9.73
CA ASP A 43 -2.23 -6.92 8.53
C ASP A 43 -2.28 -5.45 8.08
N ILE A 44 -1.11 -5.02 7.61
CA ILE A 44 -0.76 -3.66 7.22
C ILE A 44 -0.74 -3.51 5.69
N ASP A 45 -1.15 -4.54 4.95
CA ASP A 45 -1.15 -4.62 3.50
C ASP A 45 -2.10 -3.60 2.87
N ILE A 46 -1.69 -3.07 1.72
CA ILE A 46 -2.49 -2.17 0.91
C ILE A 46 -2.61 -2.77 -0.48
N ASP A 47 -3.85 -2.92 -0.95
CA ASP A 47 -4.10 -3.49 -2.26
C ASP A 47 -3.79 -2.47 -3.38
N ARG A 48 -3.58 -2.97 -4.58
CA ARG A 48 -3.22 -2.23 -5.79
C ARG A 48 -4.24 -1.13 -6.17
N ASP A 49 -5.48 -1.27 -5.72
CA ASP A 49 -6.59 -0.33 -5.94
C ASP A 49 -6.72 0.70 -4.82
N GLY A 50 -5.86 0.65 -3.81
CA GLY A 50 -5.86 1.55 -2.66
C GLY A 50 -6.73 1.09 -1.49
N ARG A 51 -7.35 -0.09 -1.54
CA ARG A 51 -8.02 -0.66 -0.35
C ARG A 51 -7.01 -0.82 0.79
N LYS A 52 -7.46 -0.53 2.02
CA LYS A 52 -6.67 -0.49 3.26
C LYS A 52 -5.64 0.65 3.36
N LEU A 53 -5.61 1.61 2.43
CA LEU A 53 -4.85 2.84 2.64
C LEU A 53 -5.28 3.54 3.96
N PRO A 54 -4.35 3.85 4.87
CA PRO A 54 -4.69 4.52 6.11
C PRO A 54 -5.07 5.98 5.86
N PRO A 55 -5.87 6.60 6.74
CA PRO A 55 -6.19 8.02 6.64
C PRO A 55 -4.92 8.86 6.78
N GLY A 56 -4.81 9.92 5.98
CA GLY A 56 -3.66 10.81 6.01
C GLY A 56 -3.58 11.64 4.74
N ARG A 57 -2.57 12.51 4.69
CA ARG A 57 -2.22 13.28 3.50
C ARG A 57 -0.77 13.75 3.54
N GLY A 58 -0.19 14.00 2.38
CA GLY A 58 1.18 14.49 2.27
C GLY A 58 1.40 15.31 1.01
N SER A 59 2.07 16.45 1.15
CA SER A 59 2.44 17.30 0.02
C SER A 59 3.78 16.88 -0.58
N VAL A 60 4.00 17.22 -1.85
CA VAL A 60 5.32 17.08 -2.50
C VAL A 60 6.40 17.85 -1.74
N ALA A 61 6.09 19.04 -1.22
CA ALA A 61 7.01 19.86 -0.46
C ALA A 61 7.47 19.17 0.84
N HIS A 62 6.53 18.67 1.64
CA HIS A 62 6.83 17.87 2.84
C HIS A 62 7.59 16.59 2.47
N GLY A 63 7.19 15.96 1.37
CA GLY A 63 7.82 14.74 0.87
C GLY A 63 9.29 14.91 0.53
N ARG A 64 9.67 16.09 0.01
CA ARG A 64 11.06 16.44 -0.23
C ARG A 64 11.87 16.51 1.06
N GLU A 65 11.32 17.14 2.10
CA GLU A 65 11.98 17.25 3.41
C GLU A 65 12.21 15.87 4.04
N VAL A 66 11.20 15.01 3.98
CA VAL A 66 11.31 13.61 4.44
C VAL A 66 12.34 12.85 3.61
N PHE A 67 12.30 12.98 2.28
CA PHE A 67 13.24 12.29 1.38
C PHE A 67 14.69 12.69 1.61
N ASP A 68 14.96 14.00 1.74
CA ASP A 68 16.30 14.55 1.98
C ASP A 68 16.87 14.00 3.30
N THR A 69 16.04 13.82 4.32
CA THR A 69 16.46 13.37 5.65
C THR A 69 16.56 11.84 5.76
N GLN A 70 15.64 11.11 5.14
CA GLN A 70 15.43 9.67 5.39
C GLN A 70 15.81 8.76 4.22
N CYS A 71 15.99 9.30 3.00
CA CYS A 71 16.09 8.49 1.77
C CYS A 71 17.33 8.82 0.93
N ALA A 72 17.68 10.10 0.82
CA ALA A 72 18.68 10.60 -0.13
C ALA A 72 20.09 10.02 0.07
N SER A 73 20.47 9.69 1.31
CA SER A 73 21.77 9.08 1.62
C SER A 73 22.02 7.76 0.90
N CYS A 74 20.97 7.01 0.57
CA CYS A 74 21.04 5.77 -0.18
C CYS A 74 20.61 5.95 -1.64
N HIS A 75 19.51 6.68 -1.88
CA HIS A 75 18.86 6.75 -3.19
C HIS A 75 19.29 7.94 -4.07
N GLY A 76 20.20 8.80 -3.58
CA GLY A 76 20.63 10.03 -4.26
C GLY A 76 19.64 11.18 -4.07
N GLU A 77 20.11 12.43 -4.19
CA GLU A 77 19.31 13.64 -3.91
C GLU A 77 18.07 13.77 -4.82
N ARG A 78 18.12 13.18 -6.02
CA ARG A 78 17.07 13.21 -7.03
C ARG A 78 16.52 11.82 -7.33
N GLY A 79 16.79 10.81 -6.49
CA GLY A 79 16.36 9.43 -6.69
C GLY A 79 17.09 8.71 -7.83
N GLU A 80 18.25 9.21 -8.26
CA GLU A 80 19.07 8.66 -9.35
C GLU A 80 19.76 7.33 -8.99
N GLY A 81 19.71 6.95 -7.72
CA GLY A 81 20.31 5.75 -7.14
C GLY A 81 21.73 6.01 -6.61
N GLY A 82 22.26 5.02 -5.91
CA GLY A 82 23.58 5.07 -5.32
C GLY A 82 23.88 3.75 -4.64
N ILE A 83 23.95 3.77 -3.32
CA ILE A 83 23.97 2.54 -2.51
C ILE A 83 22.62 1.83 -2.59
N GLY A 84 21.53 2.61 -2.53
CA GLY A 84 20.17 2.15 -2.76
C GLY A 84 19.80 2.18 -4.24
N ASP A 85 18.74 1.46 -4.58
CA ASP A 85 18.22 1.37 -5.94
C ASP A 85 17.82 2.74 -6.50
N ARG A 86 17.89 2.86 -7.83
CA ARG A 86 17.36 4.04 -8.54
C ARG A 86 15.84 4.08 -8.46
N LEU A 87 15.29 5.21 -8.00
CA LEU A 87 13.85 5.42 -7.86
C LEU A 87 13.24 6.20 -9.04
N VAL A 88 14.07 6.93 -9.80
CA VAL A 88 13.64 7.87 -10.84
C VAL A 88 14.33 7.59 -12.17
N GLY A 89 13.60 7.77 -13.28
CA GLY A 89 14.13 7.66 -14.64
C GLY A 89 13.83 6.32 -15.31
N GLY A 90 14.30 6.15 -16.55
CA GLY A 90 14.09 4.92 -17.32
C GLY A 90 12.77 4.85 -18.10
N GLN A 91 11.99 5.94 -18.14
CA GLN A 91 10.82 6.06 -19.00
C GLN A 91 11.18 5.71 -20.46
N GLY A 92 10.39 4.85 -21.09
CA GLY A 92 10.63 4.36 -22.45
C GLY A 92 11.79 3.36 -22.61
N SER A 93 12.54 3.03 -21.56
CA SER A 93 13.70 2.13 -21.66
C SER A 93 13.36 0.64 -21.63
N LEU A 94 12.12 0.25 -21.30
CA LEU A 94 11.76 -1.15 -21.02
C LEU A 94 11.99 -2.11 -22.21
N ALA A 95 11.84 -1.62 -23.44
CA ALA A 95 12.08 -2.39 -24.66
C ALA A 95 13.52 -2.32 -25.18
N SER A 96 14.39 -1.56 -24.51
CA SER A 96 15.79 -1.43 -24.89
C SER A 96 16.61 -2.65 -24.42
N GLY A 97 17.81 -2.82 -24.98
CA GLY A 97 18.76 -3.84 -24.51
C GLY A 97 19.31 -3.60 -23.09
N LYS A 98 19.04 -2.43 -22.49
CA LYS A 98 19.46 -2.06 -21.12
C LYS A 98 18.29 -1.38 -20.38
N PRO A 99 17.24 -2.11 -20.03
CA PRO A 99 16.07 -1.53 -19.39
C PRO A 99 16.39 -0.99 -18.01
N VAL A 100 15.92 0.22 -17.71
CA VAL A 100 16.05 0.86 -16.40
C VAL A 100 14.68 0.81 -15.73
N LYS A 101 14.53 -0.10 -14.77
CA LYS A 101 13.28 -0.34 -14.03
C LYS A 101 13.28 0.45 -12.73
N THR A 102 12.39 1.43 -12.64
CA THR A 102 12.21 2.31 -11.48
C THR A 102 10.73 2.40 -11.14
N VAL A 103 10.39 3.21 -10.13
CA VAL A 103 9.00 3.50 -9.76
C VAL A 103 8.22 4.04 -10.97
N GLY A 104 8.74 5.06 -11.66
CA GLY A 104 8.03 5.69 -12.76
C GLY A 104 8.10 4.95 -14.09
N SER A 105 9.08 4.05 -14.29
CA SER A 105 9.22 3.33 -15.57
C SER A 105 8.59 1.93 -15.58
N PHE A 106 8.53 1.26 -14.42
CA PHE A 106 8.19 -0.17 -14.36
C PHE A 106 7.01 -0.48 -13.43
N TRP A 107 6.84 0.21 -12.32
CA TRP A 107 5.82 -0.18 -11.33
C TRP A 107 4.39 0.12 -11.84
N PRO A 108 3.43 -0.81 -11.67
CA PRO A 108 2.08 -0.66 -12.24
C PRO A 108 1.08 0.11 -11.36
N TYR A 109 1.33 0.25 -10.05
CA TYR A 109 0.37 0.83 -9.10
C TYR A 109 1.06 1.77 -8.10
N ALA A 110 0.53 2.99 -7.95
CA ALA A 110 1.02 3.95 -6.95
C ALA A 110 0.77 3.49 -5.50
N PRO A 111 -0.36 2.84 -5.13
CA PRO A 111 -0.55 2.30 -3.78
C PRO A 111 0.55 1.32 -3.34
N THR A 112 1.14 0.55 -4.26
CA THR A 112 2.24 -0.37 -3.95
C THR A 112 3.51 0.37 -3.51
N LEU A 113 3.75 1.59 -4.02
CA LEU A 113 4.84 2.44 -3.53
C LEU A 113 4.63 2.81 -2.07
N PHE A 114 3.43 3.26 -1.72
CA PHE A 114 3.08 3.61 -0.35
C PHE A 114 3.21 2.40 0.58
N ASP A 115 2.64 1.24 0.21
CA ASP A 115 2.72 0.00 0.99
C ASP A 115 4.17 -0.37 1.30
N TYR A 116 5.01 -0.37 0.27
CA TYR A 116 6.42 -0.72 0.40
C TYR A 116 7.18 0.25 1.31
N ILE A 117 6.97 1.56 1.13
CA ILE A 117 7.64 2.57 1.96
C ILE A 117 7.20 2.42 3.41
N ARG A 118 5.90 2.35 3.68
CA ARG A 118 5.34 2.18 5.03
C ARG A 118 5.89 0.94 5.74
N ARG A 119 5.96 -0.18 5.02
CA ARG A 119 6.32 -1.48 5.61
C ARG A 119 7.83 -1.68 5.76
N ALA A 120 8.62 -1.20 4.80
CA ALA A 120 10.00 -1.63 4.64
C ALA A 120 11.03 -0.50 4.69
N MET A 121 10.61 0.76 4.60
CA MET A 121 11.51 1.92 4.57
C MET A 121 11.32 2.84 5.80
N PRO A 122 12.35 3.60 6.17
CA PRO A 122 13.76 3.48 5.73
C PRO A 122 14.37 2.12 6.11
N LEU A 123 15.34 1.63 5.35
CA LEU A 123 15.87 0.27 5.52
C LEU A 123 16.43 0.00 6.93
N ASN A 124 16.98 1.02 7.59
CA ASN A 124 17.52 0.95 8.94
C ASN A 124 16.45 1.14 10.04
N ALA A 125 15.25 1.60 9.68
CA ALA A 125 14.14 1.81 10.61
C ALA A 125 12.77 1.58 9.93
N PRO A 126 12.43 0.35 9.50
CA PRO A 126 11.14 0.08 8.85
C PRO A 126 9.96 0.44 9.78
N GLN A 127 8.85 0.89 9.20
CA GLN A 127 7.64 1.32 9.94
C GLN A 127 7.84 2.51 10.91
N SER A 128 8.93 3.28 10.75
CA SER A 128 9.20 4.46 11.59
C SER A 128 8.52 5.75 11.12
N LEU A 129 8.11 5.82 9.85
CA LEU A 129 7.43 6.99 9.27
C LEU A 129 5.94 7.00 9.63
N SER A 130 5.38 8.18 9.83
CA SER A 130 3.93 8.35 9.95
C SER A 130 3.24 8.14 8.60
N ASP A 131 1.95 7.81 8.59
CA ASP A 131 1.21 7.64 7.33
C ASP A 131 1.22 8.93 6.48
N ASP A 132 1.20 10.12 7.10
CA ASP A 132 1.34 11.42 6.42
C ASP A 132 2.72 11.58 5.77
N ASP A 133 3.80 11.17 6.44
CA ASP A 133 5.15 11.18 5.88
C ASP A 133 5.27 10.23 4.69
N VAL A 134 4.65 9.04 4.79
CA VAL A 134 4.63 8.06 3.70
C VAL A 134 3.86 8.61 2.49
N TYR A 135 2.71 9.27 2.69
CA TYR A 135 2.01 9.96 1.60
C TYR A 135 2.88 11.04 0.97
N ALA A 136 3.57 11.82 1.80
CA ALA A 136 4.37 12.93 1.34
C ALA A 136 5.57 12.45 0.50
N VAL A 137 6.37 11.51 1.01
CA VAL A 137 7.52 10.97 0.27
C VAL A 137 7.08 10.22 -1.00
N SER A 138 5.92 9.54 -0.96
CA SER A 138 5.31 8.97 -2.16
C SER A 138 4.98 10.05 -3.19
N ALA A 139 4.35 11.16 -2.78
CA ALA A 139 4.05 12.29 -3.65
C ALA A 139 5.33 12.87 -4.27
N TYR A 140 6.40 13.03 -3.49
CA TYR A 140 7.68 13.54 -3.98
C TYR A 140 8.33 12.61 -5.01
N ILE A 141 8.38 11.29 -4.76
CA ILE A 141 8.93 10.31 -5.72
C ILE A 141 8.09 10.29 -7.01
N LEU A 142 6.77 10.41 -6.92
CA LEU A 142 5.88 10.48 -8.07
C LEU A 142 6.09 11.79 -8.86
N LYS A 143 6.33 12.92 -8.18
CA LYS A 143 6.70 14.21 -8.81
C LYS A 143 8.04 14.11 -9.53
N LEU A 144 9.05 13.49 -8.93
CA LEU A 144 10.35 13.28 -9.58
C LEU A 144 10.23 12.45 -10.87
N ASN A 145 9.23 11.58 -10.95
CA ASN A 145 8.89 10.81 -12.14
C ASN A 145 7.88 11.51 -13.09
N GLY A 146 7.49 12.76 -12.81
CA GLY A 146 6.58 13.55 -13.64
C GLY A 146 5.12 13.09 -13.62
N LEU A 147 4.70 12.38 -12.56
CA LEU A 147 3.36 11.80 -12.45
C LEU A 147 2.35 12.67 -11.70
N VAL A 148 2.84 13.64 -10.92
CA VAL A 148 2.03 14.63 -10.19
C VAL A 148 2.72 15.99 -10.24
N PRO A 149 1.98 17.12 -10.15
CA PRO A 149 2.57 18.46 -10.15
C PRO A 149 3.35 18.79 -8.87
N ASP A 150 4.15 19.85 -8.90
CA ASP A 150 5.05 20.25 -7.82
C ASP A 150 4.34 20.68 -6.52
N ASP A 151 3.09 21.12 -6.62
CA ASP A 151 2.23 21.55 -5.51
C ASP A 151 1.22 20.47 -5.09
N ALA A 152 1.33 19.25 -5.62
CA ALA A 152 0.40 18.18 -5.32
C ALA A 152 0.37 17.84 -3.82
N VAL A 153 -0.84 17.56 -3.34
CA VAL A 153 -1.11 16.93 -2.04
C VAL A 153 -1.83 15.63 -2.30
N LEU A 154 -1.25 14.51 -1.84
CA LEU A 154 -1.85 13.19 -1.96
C LEU A 154 -2.52 12.77 -0.66
N ASP A 155 -3.59 12.01 -0.82
CA ASP A 155 -4.44 11.38 0.19
C ASP A 155 -4.82 9.98 -0.33
N PRO A 156 -5.56 9.14 0.44
CA PRO A 156 -5.90 7.79 -0.01
C PRO A 156 -6.56 7.76 -1.40
N ALA A 157 -7.48 8.69 -1.65
CA ALA A 157 -8.31 8.69 -2.84
C ALA A 157 -7.52 9.15 -4.08
N SER A 158 -6.72 10.20 -3.93
CA SER A 158 -5.88 10.75 -5.00
C SER A 158 -4.73 9.82 -5.37
N LEU A 159 -4.05 9.21 -4.38
CA LEU A 159 -2.99 8.23 -4.63
C LEU A 159 -3.51 7.03 -5.43
N ALA A 160 -4.66 6.48 -5.04
CA ALA A 160 -5.29 5.34 -5.72
C ALA A 160 -5.70 5.63 -7.18
N ARG A 161 -6.00 6.90 -7.51
CA ARG A 161 -6.39 7.32 -8.85
C ARG A 161 -5.21 7.51 -9.81
N ILE A 162 -3.97 7.54 -9.33
CA ILE A 162 -2.80 7.73 -10.18
C ILE A 162 -2.64 6.51 -11.09
N ARG A 163 -2.69 6.75 -12.40
CA ARG A 163 -2.40 5.73 -13.42
C ARG A 163 -0.91 5.73 -13.73
N MET A 164 -0.19 4.72 -13.24
CA MET A 164 1.24 4.56 -13.53
C MET A 164 1.48 4.24 -15.02
N PRO A 165 2.61 4.65 -15.61
CA PRO A 165 2.87 4.44 -17.04
C PRO A 165 2.87 2.98 -17.47
N ASN A 166 3.33 2.06 -16.62
CA ASN A 166 3.40 0.63 -16.90
C ASN A 166 2.20 -0.17 -16.34
N ARG A 167 1.04 0.48 -16.15
CA ARG A 167 -0.19 -0.13 -15.57
C ARG A 167 -0.60 -1.44 -16.25
N ASP A 168 -0.48 -1.48 -17.58
CA ASP A 168 -0.91 -2.60 -18.41
C ASP A 168 0.27 -3.45 -18.93
N GLY A 169 1.48 -3.23 -18.40
CA GLY A 169 2.71 -3.90 -18.86
C GLY A 169 2.98 -5.27 -18.25
N PHE A 170 2.03 -5.82 -17.49
CA PHE A 170 2.17 -7.10 -16.79
C PHE A 170 1.05 -8.05 -17.19
N VAL A 171 1.40 -9.32 -17.43
CA VAL A 171 0.45 -10.39 -17.77
C VAL A 171 0.62 -11.57 -16.80
N PRO A 172 -0.43 -12.36 -16.54
CA PRO A 172 -0.30 -13.63 -15.83
C PRO A 172 0.71 -14.56 -16.54
N ASP A 173 1.32 -15.47 -15.77
CA ASP A 173 2.26 -16.44 -16.32
C ASP A 173 1.61 -17.27 -17.44
N PRO A 174 2.06 -17.16 -18.69
CA PRO A 174 1.46 -17.89 -19.81
C PRO A 174 1.97 -19.32 -19.94
N ARG A 175 2.86 -19.79 -19.05
CA ARG A 175 3.52 -21.09 -19.16
C ARG A 175 2.63 -22.27 -18.73
N PRO A 176 2.89 -23.50 -19.23
CA PRO A 176 3.96 -23.85 -20.18
C PRO A 176 3.66 -23.33 -21.59
N ASP A 177 4.63 -22.60 -22.15
CA ASP A 177 4.65 -22.13 -23.53
C ASP A 177 5.12 -23.22 -24.51
N VAL A 178 5.37 -24.42 -24.00
CA VAL A 178 5.67 -25.62 -24.77
C VAL A 178 4.44 -26.54 -24.84
N HIS A 179 3.97 -26.81 -26.07
CA HIS A 179 3.01 -27.88 -26.31
C HIS A 179 3.68 -29.23 -26.03
N ARG A 180 3.09 -30.07 -25.16
CA ARG A 180 3.50 -31.48 -25.04
C ARG A 180 3.21 -32.18 -26.36
N SER A 181 4.22 -32.35 -27.20
CA SER A 181 4.14 -33.30 -28.31
C SER A 181 4.11 -34.70 -27.70
N ASN A 182 2.94 -35.31 -27.62
CA ASN A 182 2.82 -36.75 -27.37
C ASN A 182 3.42 -37.49 -28.57
N ALA A 183 4.74 -37.71 -28.54
CA ALA A 183 5.35 -38.75 -29.35
C ALA A 183 5.05 -40.08 -28.64
N SER A 184 4.05 -40.80 -29.14
CA SER A 184 3.81 -42.20 -28.81
C SER A 184 5.12 -42.98 -28.94
N LYS A 185 5.43 -43.77 -27.90
CA LYS A 185 6.31 -44.94 -28.03
C LYS A 185 5.69 -45.97 -28.95
#